data_AF-A0A497DXA6-F1
#
_entry.id   AF-A0A497DXA6-F1
#
_cell.length_a   1.000
_cell.length_b   1.000
_cell.length_c   1.000
_cell.angle_alpha   90.00
_cell.angle_beta   90.00
_cell.angle_gamma   90.00
#
_symmetry.space_group_name_H-M   'P 1'
#
loop_
_entity.id
_entity.type
_entity.pdbx_description
1 polymer ?
#
loop_
_entity_poly.entity_id
_entity_poly.type
_entity_poly.pdbx_seq_one_letter_code
_entity_poly.pdbx_strand_id
1 'polypeptide(L)'
;MLVKKCCLILLVTSLILLLSCHFQEKKKDLSLPDLYVKDVSCMGGNLYLTIGNKGHAPLPENWTGLASLYIDGVIQDDILLPHPTSRTKGGLEKPGGESHYLIPFDVSSSIRVDVYVDYTDEIREANEKNNSLENVYVGPCLLPDLSIDEIYLNDDCEVVVVVENKGPGRI
;
A
#
# COMPACT_ATOMS: atom_id res chain seq x y z
N MET A 1 -72.27 13.47 13.14
CA MET A 1 -71.60 12.42 12.33
C MET A 1 -70.14 12.80 12.17
N LEU A 2 -69.33 12.39 13.15
CA LEU A 2 -67.88 12.52 13.18
C LEU A 2 -67.31 11.10 13.08
N VAL A 3 -66.03 10.97 12.71
CA VAL A 3 -65.25 9.72 12.54
C VAL A 3 -65.18 9.22 11.09
N LYS A 4 -64.30 9.84 10.29
CA LYS A 4 -63.60 9.15 9.18
C LYS A 4 -62.41 9.90 8.56
N LYS A 5 -61.69 10.74 9.32
CA LYS A 5 -60.50 11.46 8.80
C LYS A 5 -59.23 11.40 9.66
N CYS A 6 -59.22 10.67 10.77
CA CYS A 6 -58.06 10.65 11.68
C CYS A 6 -57.07 9.48 11.51
N CYS A 7 -57.36 8.46 10.72
CA CYS A 7 -56.56 7.22 10.75
C CYS A 7 -55.51 7.07 9.62
N LEU A 8 -55.55 7.92 8.58
CA LEU A 8 -54.67 7.72 7.40
C LEU A 8 -53.37 8.56 7.45
N ILE A 9 -53.24 9.49 8.40
CA ILE A 9 -52.06 10.35 8.50
C ILE A 9 -51.00 9.79 9.47
N LEU A 10 -51.37 8.85 10.35
CA LEU A 10 -50.47 8.28 11.36
C LEU A 10 -49.63 7.07 10.89
N LEU A 11 -50.00 6.41 9.77
CA LEU A 11 -49.26 5.26 9.25
C LEU A 11 -48.11 5.64 8.31
N VAL A 12 -48.17 6.80 7.65
CA VAL A 12 -47.14 7.24 6.70
C VAL A 12 -45.96 7.92 7.41
N THR A 13 -46.17 8.52 8.59
CA THR A 13 -45.08 9.11 9.38
C THR A 13 -44.23 8.06 10.09
N SER A 14 -44.80 6.90 10.46
CA SER A 14 -44.05 5.82 11.11
C SER A 14 -43.11 5.06 10.16
N LEU A 15 -43.40 5.03 8.85
CA LEU A 15 -42.55 4.35 7.86
C LEU A 15 -41.40 5.26 7.36
N ILE A 16 -41.59 6.58 7.40
CA ILE A 16 -40.55 7.55 7.05
C ILE A 16 -39.52 7.73 8.19
N LEU A 17 -39.91 7.45 9.44
CA LEU A 17 -39.00 7.43 10.60
C LEU A 17 -38.14 6.16 10.71
N LEU A 18 -38.45 5.09 9.96
CA LEU A 18 -37.63 3.87 9.90
C LEU A 18 -36.68 3.84 8.68
N LEU A 19 -36.81 4.77 7.74
CA LEU A 19 -35.87 4.96 6.63
C LEU A 19 -34.73 5.96 6.95
N SER A 20 -34.59 6.34 8.22
CA SER A 20 -33.40 7.04 8.72
C SER A 20 -32.48 6.07 9.47
N CYS A 21 -32.39 4.82 8.99
CA CYS A 21 -31.34 3.92 9.42
C CYS A 21 -30.04 4.37 8.76
N HIS A 22 -29.29 5.20 9.47
CA HIS A 22 -27.83 5.32 9.41
C HIS A 22 -27.15 4.93 8.09
N PHE A 23 -27.35 5.73 7.03
CA PHE A 23 -26.29 5.94 6.05
C PHE A 23 -25.53 7.21 6.46
N GLN A 24 -24.79 7.11 7.55
CA GLN A 24 -23.67 8.02 7.78
C GLN A 24 -22.62 7.59 6.77
N GLU A 25 -22.58 8.26 5.60
CA GLU A 25 -21.35 8.28 4.82
C GLU A 25 -20.27 8.77 5.79
N LYS A 26 -19.36 7.87 6.19
CA LYS A 26 -18.17 8.26 6.95
C LYS A 26 -17.52 9.38 6.16
N LYS A 27 -17.57 10.59 6.70
CA LYS A 27 -16.89 11.75 6.14
C LYS A 27 -15.41 11.35 6.01
N LYS A 28 -14.96 11.06 4.77
CA LYS A 28 -13.55 10.78 4.48
C LYS A 28 -12.78 11.97 5.02
N ASP A 29 -11.96 11.75 6.05
CA ASP A 29 -11.16 12.82 6.63
C ASP A 29 -10.05 13.16 5.62
N LEU A 30 -10.36 14.10 4.72
CA LEU A 30 -9.46 14.59 3.68
C LEU A 30 -8.19 15.26 4.25
N SER A 31 -8.05 15.33 5.58
CA SER A 31 -6.88 15.91 6.25
C SER A 31 -5.92 14.88 6.85
N LEU A 32 -6.15 13.58 6.63
CA LEU A 32 -5.30 12.51 7.15
C LEU A 32 -4.53 11.76 6.05
N PRO A 33 -3.35 11.22 6.37
CA PRO A 33 -2.69 10.22 5.55
C PRO A 33 -3.56 8.94 5.46
N ASP A 34 -3.26 8.09 4.49
CA ASP A 34 -3.94 6.80 4.29
C ASP A 34 -2.93 5.84 3.65
N LEU A 35 -2.22 5.13 4.50
CA LEU A 35 -1.21 4.14 4.17
C LEU A 35 -1.85 2.85 3.69
N TYR A 36 -1.22 2.19 2.73
CA TYR A 36 -1.68 0.91 2.23
C TYR A 36 -0.55 0.16 1.57
N VAL A 37 -0.62 -1.17 1.61
CA VAL A 37 0.25 -2.01 0.80
C VAL A 37 -0.26 -1.96 -0.63
N LYS A 38 0.54 -1.40 -1.53
CA LYS A 38 0.20 -1.29 -2.95
C LYS A 38 0.52 -2.56 -3.71
N ASP A 39 1.70 -3.15 -3.46
CA ASP A 39 2.18 -4.32 -4.19
C ASP A 39 3.16 -5.14 -3.36
N VAL A 40 3.19 -6.45 -3.64
CA VAL A 40 4.18 -7.42 -3.16
C VAL A 40 4.60 -8.23 -4.38
N SER A 41 5.86 -8.09 -4.79
CA SER A 41 6.35 -8.69 -6.02
C SER A 41 7.82 -9.10 -5.91
N CYS A 42 8.41 -9.53 -7.03
CA CYS A 42 9.82 -9.90 -7.11
C CYS A 42 10.64 -8.78 -7.76
N MET A 43 11.80 -8.49 -7.19
CA MET A 43 12.84 -7.62 -7.79
C MET A 43 14.22 -8.17 -7.45
N GLY A 44 15.07 -8.34 -8.47
CA GLY A 44 16.45 -8.79 -8.26
C GLY A 44 16.57 -10.11 -7.48
N GLY A 45 15.68 -11.08 -7.72
CA GLY A 45 15.64 -12.36 -6.99
C GLY A 45 15.09 -12.30 -5.55
N ASN A 46 14.69 -11.11 -5.09
CA ASN A 46 14.23 -10.87 -3.72
C ASN A 46 12.77 -10.44 -3.69
N LEU A 47 12.19 -10.45 -2.49
CA LEU A 47 10.87 -9.90 -2.25
C LEU A 47 10.92 -8.36 -2.28
N TYR A 48 9.96 -7.75 -2.95
CA TYR A 48 9.85 -6.31 -3.14
C TYR A 48 8.47 -5.82 -2.73
N LEU A 49 8.45 -4.88 -1.80
CA LEU A 49 7.23 -4.32 -1.23
C LEU A 49 7.07 -2.88 -1.69
N THR A 50 5.88 -2.52 -2.14
CA THR A 50 5.52 -1.13 -2.37
C THR A 50 4.40 -0.74 -1.43
N ILE A 51 4.65 0.30 -0.64
CA ILE A 51 3.66 0.90 0.27
C ILE A 51 3.40 2.31 -0.23
N GLY A 52 2.15 2.74 -0.23
CA GLY A 52 1.76 4.08 -0.66
C GLY A 52 1.01 4.84 0.42
N ASN A 53 1.01 6.17 0.29
CA ASN A 53 0.07 7.03 0.99
C ASN A 53 -0.97 7.55 -0.03
N LYS A 54 -2.17 6.96 -0.07
CA LYS A 54 -3.28 7.41 -0.93
C LYS A 54 -4.15 8.48 -0.25
N GLY A 55 -3.76 8.92 0.93
CA GLY A 55 -4.40 9.99 1.67
C GLY A 55 -4.17 11.32 0.98
N HIS A 56 -4.87 12.34 1.45
CA HIS A 56 -4.71 13.70 0.91
C HIS A 56 -3.77 14.55 1.77
N ALA A 57 -3.32 14.04 2.91
CA ALA A 57 -2.39 14.73 3.81
C ALA A 57 -1.05 14.00 3.93
N PRO A 58 0.04 14.76 4.18
CA PRO A 58 1.34 14.18 4.47
C PRO A 58 1.32 13.43 5.81
N LEU A 59 2.34 12.59 6.03
CA LEU A 59 2.59 12.06 7.36
C LEU A 59 3.05 13.18 8.32
N PRO A 60 2.77 13.05 9.64
CA PRO A 60 3.27 13.99 10.65
C PRO A 60 4.79 14.15 10.62
N GLU A 61 5.31 15.27 11.10
CA GLU A 61 6.76 15.40 11.28
C GLU A 61 7.28 14.40 12.33
N ASN A 62 8.48 13.85 12.10
CA ASN A 62 9.12 12.85 12.97
C ASN A 62 8.27 11.61 13.24
N TRP A 63 7.36 11.27 12.33
CA TRP A 63 6.56 10.07 12.41
C TRP A 63 7.47 8.83 12.52
N THR A 64 7.05 7.90 13.35
CA THR A 64 7.53 6.52 13.40
C THR A 64 6.44 5.63 12.85
N GLY A 65 6.83 4.53 12.23
CA GLY A 65 5.87 3.56 11.70
C GLY A 65 6.60 2.28 11.33
N LEU A 66 5.96 1.16 11.67
CA LEU A 66 6.49 -0.18 11.41
C LEU A 66 5.51 -0.92 10.51
N ALA A 67 6.04 -1.78 9.66
CA ALA A 67 5.24 -2.83 9.04
C ALA A 67 5.72 -4.21 9.50
N SER A 68 4.77 -5.10 9.80
CA SER A 68 5.07 -6.51 10.02
C SER A 68 4.90 -7.28 8.72
N LEU A 69 5.81 -8.22 8.49
CA LEU A 69 5.85 -9.11 7.33
C LEU A 69 5.77 -10.55 7.82
N TYR A 70 4.89 -11.34 7.22
CA TYR A 70 4.83 -12.78 7.41
C TYR A 70 5.13 -13.48 6.08
N ILE A 71 5.97 -14.50 6.15
CA ILE A 71 6.27 -15.39 5.03
C ILE A 71 5.86 -16.80 5.45
N ASP A 72 4.93 -17.40 4.72
CA ASP A 72 4.28 -18.68 5.03
C ASP A 72 3.70 -18.74 6.46
N GLY A 73 3.29 -17.59 6.99
CA GLY A 73 2.76 -17.43 8.35
C GLY A 73 3.82 -17.29 9.45
N VAL A 74 5.10 -17.24 9.09
CA VAL A 74 6.20 -16.96 10.02
C VAL A 74 6.51 -15.47 9.99
N ILE A 75 6.44 -14.82 11.15
CA ILE A 75 6.79 -13.40 11.30
C ILE A 75 8.28 -13.18 11.01
N GLN A 76 8.58 -12.11 10.28
CA GLN A 76 9.93 -11.63 9.99
C GLN A 76 10.28 -10.41 10.86
N ASP A 77 11.49 -9.88 10.72
CA ASP A 77 11.86 -8.61 11.36
C ASP A 77 10.98 -7.46 10.87
N ASP A 78 10.75 -6.47 11.75
CA ASP A 78 9.96 -5.30 11.42
C ASP A 78 10.60 -4.47 10.31
N ILE A 79 9.77 -4.00 9.39
CA ILE A 79 10.17 -3.06 8.36
C ILE A 79 10.01 -1.65 8.91
N LEU A 80 11.13 -0.92 9.01
CA LEU A 80 11.14 0.49 9.38
C LEU A 80 10.61 1.34 8.22
N LEU A 81 9.36 1.79 8.30
CA LEU A 81 8.73 2.55 7.22
C LEU A 81 9.48 3.84 6.84
N PRO A 82 10.12 4.59 7.76
CA PRO A 82 10.91 5.78 7.40
C PRO A 82 12.16 5.50 6.56
N HIS A 83 12.63 4.23 6.50
CA HIS A 83 13.88 3.83 5.85
C HIS A 83 13.65 2.90 4.64
N PRO A 84 12.99 3.37 3.58
CA PRO A 84 12.81 2.57 2.37
C PRO A 84 14.10 2.45 1.57
N THR A 85 14.17 1.42 0.73
CA THR A 85 15.23 1.26 -0.27
C THR A 85 15.17 2.37 -1.32
N SER A 86 13.96 2.76 -1.74
CA SER A 86 13.75 3.86 -2.70
C SER A 86 12.38 4.51 -2.52
N ARG A 87 12.19 5.67 -3.17
CA ARG A 87 10.97 6.49 -3.03
C ARG A 87 10.50 7.00 -4.38
N THR A 88 9.19 7.00 -4.58
CA THR A 88 8.51 7.64 -5.71
C THR A 88 7.68 8.80 -5.21
N LYS A 89 7.74 9.95 -5.91
CA LYS A 89 7.00 11.19 -5.55
C LYS A 89 7.19 11.66 -4.09
N GLY A 90 8.36 11.40 -3.52
CA GLY A 90 8.73 11.84 -2.17
C GLY A 90 8.49 10.83 -1.05
N GLY A 91 7.97 9.63 -1.34
CA GLY A 91 7.74 8.59 -0.32
C GLY A 91 6.40 8.71 0.39
N LEU A 92 6.20 7.90 1.43
CA LEU A 92 4.97 7.90 2.24
C LEU A 92 4.67 9.27 2.87
N GLU A 93 5.69 10.11 3.06
CA GLU A 93 5.56 11.46 3.62
C GLU A 93 4.72 12.39 2.74
N LYS A 94 4.55 12.08 1.45
CA LYS A 94 3.79 12.90 0.51
C LYS A 94 2.48 12.21 0.12
N PRO A 95 1.37 12.98 0.04
CA PRO A 95 0.14 12.49 -0.58
C PRO A 95 0.40 11.93 -1.98
N GLY A 96 -0.07 10.72 -2.24
CA GLY A 96 0.15 9.99 -3.49
C GLY A 96 1.59 9.51 -3.72
N GLY A 97 2.46 9.61 -2.72
CA GLY A 97 3.82 9.10 -2.74
C GLY A 97 3.90 7.62 -2.36
N GLU A 98 4.99 6.97 -2.78
CA GLU A 98 5.23 5.54 -2.55
C GLU A 98 6.65 5.34 -2.05
N SER A 99 6.79 4.42 -1.10
CA SER A 99 8.06 3.93 -0.59
C SER A 99 8.20 2.46 -0.94
N HIS A 100 9.42 2.08 -1.33
CA HIS A 100 9.72 0.74 -1.77
C HIS A 100 10.78 0.08 -0.90
N TYR A 101 10.56 -1.19 -0.56
CA TYR A 101 11.40 -1.94 0.35
C TYR A 101 11.84 -3.23 -0.34
N LEU A 102 13.14 -3.38 -0.54
CA LEU A 102 13.76 -4.61 -1.00
C LEU A 102 14.11 -5.45 0.23
N ILE A 103 13.43 -6.58 0.39
CA ILE A 103 13.62 -7.49 1.51
C ILE A 103 14.58 -8.60 1.06
N PRO A 104 15.79 -8.73 1.66
CA PRO A 104 16.78 -9.70 1.24
C PRO A 104 16.37 -11.12 1.68
N PHE A 105 15.40 -11.68 0.98
CA PHE A 105 14.84 -13.00 1.20
C PHE A 105 14.83 -13.76 -0.12
N ASP A 106 15.47 -14.92 -0.15
CA ASP A 106 15.56 -15.78 -1.33
C ASP A 106 14.24 -16.52 -1.54
N VAL A 107 13.46 -16.08 -2.53
CA VAL A 107 12.17 -16.67 -2.89
C VAL A 107 12.38 -17.73 -3.97
N SER A 108 12.95 -18.87 -3.60
CA SER A 108 13.26 -19.97 -4.54
C SER A 108 12.05 -20.78 -5.01
N SER A 109 10.90 -20.62 -4.34
CA SER A 109 9.60 -21.21 -4.71
C SER A 109 8.47 -20.22 -4.46
N SER A 110 7.23 -20.56 -4.84
CA SER A 110 6.08 -19.75 -4.46
C SER A 110 5.89 -19.77 -2.93
N ILE A 111 5.76 -18.59 -2.33
CA ILE A 111 5.54 -18.36 -0.89
C ILE A 111 4.24 -17.58 -0.68
N ARG A 112 3.60 -17.75 0.48
CA ARG A 112 2.51 -16.85 0.93
C ARG A 112 3.10 -15.68 1.71
N VAL A 113 2.64 -14.47 1.38
CA VAL A 113 3.04 -13.22 2.02
C VAL A 113 1.83 -12.51 2.60
N ASP A 114 1.97 -12.05 3.84
CA ASP A 114 1.03 -11.18 4.53
C ASP A 114 1.80 -9.96 5.05
N VAL A 115 1.27 -8.76 4.83
CA VAL A 115 1.90 -7.49 5.22
C VAL A 115 0.88 -6.64 5.97
N TYR A 116 1.28 -6.08 7.12
CA TYR A 116 0.48 -5.18 7.93
C TYR A 116 1.28 -3.91 8.20
N VAL A 117 0.86 -2.80 7.60
CA VAL A 117 1.50 -1.48 7.72
C VAL A 117 0.92 -0.75 8.93
N ASP A 118 1.78 -0.03 9.65
CA ASP A 118 1.42 0.63 10.91
C ASP A 118 0.62 -0.28 11.85
N TYR A 119 1.05 -1.53 12.02
CA TYR A 119 0.36 -2.48 12.88
C TYR A 119 0.37 -2.07 14.37
N THR A 120 1.20 -1.08 14.71
CA THR A 120 1.29 -0.41 16.01
C THR A 120 0.23 0.66 16.22
N ASP A 121 -0.49 1.08 15.17
CA ASP A 121 -1.54 2.12 15.19
C ASP A 121 -1.01 3.46 15.75
N GLU A 122 0.24 3.82 15.38
CA GLU A 122 0.89 5.07 15.83
C GLU A 122 0.57 6.25 14.92
N ILE A 123 0.21 5.99 13.67
CA ILE A 123 -0.13 7.00 12.68
C ILE A 123 -1.65 7.02 12.56
N ARG A 124 -2.27 8.17 12.88
CA ARG A 124 -3.71 8.32 12.68
C ARG A 124 -4.04 8.53 11.21
N GLU A 125 -4.83 7.65 10.63
CA GLU A 125 -5.13 7.63 9.19
C GLU A 125 -6.60 7.89 8.86
N ALA A 126 -6.87 8.14 7.59
CA ALA A 126 -8.22 8.27 7.07
C ALA A 126 -8.95 6.90 7.04
N ASN A 127 -8.20 5.79 6.87
CA ASN A 127 -8.76 4.45 6.82
C ASN A 127 -7.81 3.34 7.31
N GLU A 128 -7.84 3.08 8.62
CA GLU A 128 -7.08 2.00 9.27
C GLU A 128 -7.39 0.57 8.75
N LYS A 129 -8.42 0.39 7.93
CA LYS A 129 -8.84 -0.93 7.44
C LYS A 129 -8.14 -1.37 6.15
N ASN A 130 -7.31 -0.51 5.54
CA ASN A 130 -6.58 -0.88 4.33
C ASN A 130 -5.07 -0.97 4.50
N ASN A 131 -4.65 -1.15 5.74
CA ASN A 131 -3.25 -1.23 6.09
C ASN A 131 -2.71 -2.66 5.96
N SER A 132 -3.56 -3.63 5.61
CA SER A 132 -3.15 -5.01 5.39
C SER A 132 -3.32 -5.47 3.94
N LEU A 133 -2.42 -6.35 3.54
CA LEU A 133 -2.54 -7.16 2.33
C LEU A 133 -2.10 -8.58 2.68
N GLU A 134 -3.03 -9.52 2.54
CA GLU A 134 -2.91 -10.88 3.06
C GLU A 134 -3.10 -11.91 1.95
N ASN A 135 -2.56 -13.10 2.16
CA ASN A 135 -2.66 -14.27 1.28
C ASN A 135 -2.17 -14.01 -0.15
N VAL A 136 -1.13 -13.18 -0.31
CA VAL A 136 -0.50 -12.94 -1.61
C VAL A 136 0.53 -14.02 -1.87
N TYR A 137 0.42 -14.69 -3.01
CA TYR A 137 1.40 -15.70 -3.42
C TYR A 137 2.40 -15.10 -4.39
N VAL A 138 3.69 -15.15 -4.03
CA VAL A 138 4.79 -14.57 -4.80
C VAL A 138 5.84 -15.63 -5.07
N GLY A 139 6.48 -15.57 -6.25
CA GLY A 139 7.65 -16.38 -6.57
C GLY A 139 7.41 -17.56 -7.51
N PRO A 140 8.49 -18.25 -7.94
CA PRO A 140 9.88 -17.98 -7.54
C PRO A 140 10.40 -16.63 -8.06
N CYS A 141 11.18 -15.91 -7.25
CA CYS A 141 11.83 -14.68 -7.67
C CYS A 141 13.13 -15.01 -8.38
N LEU A 142 13.12 -14.85 -9.70
CA LEU A 142 14.29 -15.15 -10.54
C LEU A 142 15.29 -14.00 -10.52
N LEU A 143 16.58 -14.32 -10.69
CA LEU A 143 17.66 -13.35 -10.76
C LEU A 143 17.80 -12.78 -12.19
N PRO A 144 18.12 -11.48 -12.34
CA PRO A 144 18.51 -10.93 -13.63
C PRO A 144 19.90 -11.46 -14.03
N ASP A 145 20.19 -11.40 -15.33
CA ASP A 145 21.53 -11.65 -15.89
C ASP A 145 21.91 -10.41 -16.69
N LEU A 146 22.82 -9.61 -16.15
CA LEU A 146 23.15 -8.30 -16.70
C LEU A 146 24.41 -8.39 -17.55
N SER A 147 24.28 -8.02 -18.82
CA SER A 147 25.40 -7.89 -19.75
C SER A 147 25.53 -6.45 -20.23
N ILE A 148 26.78 -6.03 -20.47
CA ILE A 148 27.04 -4.77 -21.18
C ILE A 148 26.68 -4.99 -22.64
N ASP A 149 25.75 -4.19 -23.16
CA ASP A 149 25.36 -4.19 -24.56
C ASP A 149 26.27 -3.24 -25.34
N GLU A 150 26.38 -1.98 -24.89
CA GLU A 150 27.17 -0.95 -25.55
C GLU A 150 27.91 -0.04 -24.56
N ILE A 151 29.04 0.51 -25.01
CA ILE A 151 29.77 1.59 -24.33
C ILE A 151 30.11 2.64 -25.38
N TYR A 152 29.69 3.88 -25.15
CA TYR A 152 29.97 5.00 -26.05
C TYR A 152 30.11 6.33 -25.31
N LEU A 153 30.60 7.36 -25.99
CA LEU A 153 30.62 8.74 -25.50
C LEU A 153 29.41 9.48 -26.07
N ASN A 154 28.60 10.12 -25.21
CA ASN A 154 27.53 11.01 -25.68
C ASN A 154 28.09 12.37 -26.13
N ASP A 155 27.21 13.25 -26.62
CA ASP A 155 27.59 14.58 -27.14
C ASP A 155 28.20 15.49 -26.06
N ASP A 156 27.93 15.22 -24.78
CA ASP A 156 28.47 15.92 -23.62
C ASP A 156 29.81 15.33 -23.15
N CYS A 157 30.41 14.41 -23.92
CA CYS A 157 31.65 13.70 -23.60
C CYS A 157 31.56 12.83 -22.33
N GLU A 158 30.37 12.37 -21.98
CA GLU A 158 30.14 11.45 -20.87
C GLU A 158 30.16 10.00 -21.36
N VAL A 159 30.73 9.10 -20.55
CA VAL A 159 30.70 7.66 -20.82
C VAL A 159 29.31 7.14 -20.51
N VAL A 160 28.61 6.67 -21.54
CA VAL A 160 27.32 5.98 -21.41
C VAL A 160 27.56 4.48 -21.53
N VAL A 161 27.00 3.74 -20.58
CA VAL A 161 27.01 2.28 -20.56
C VAL A 161 25.56 1.80 -20.71
N VAL A 162 25.28 1.08 -21.80
CA VAL A 162 23.99 0.42 -22.01
C VAL A 162 24.09 -0.97 -21.42
N VAL A 163 23.20 -1.26 -20.48
CA VAL A 163 23.11 -2.57 -19.80
C VAL A 163 21.82 -3.24 -20.23
N GLU A 164 21.93 -4.49 -20.66
CA GLU A 164 20.80 -5.34 -21.02
C GLU A 164 20.62 -6.44 -19.97
N ASN A 165 19.36 -6.75 -19.66
CA ASN A 165 19.02 -7.91 -18.83
C ASN A 165 18.66 -9.12 -19.72
N LYS A 166 19.58 -10.08 -19.81
CA LYS A 166 19.44 -11.37 -20.49
C LYS A 166 18.74 -12.43 -19.62
N GLY A 167 18.61 -12.16 -18.32
CA GLY A 167 18.05 -13.10 -17.36
C GLY A 167 16.54 -12.93 -17.21
N PRO A 168 15.85 -13.92 -16.62
CA PRO A 168 14.42 -13.86 -16.43
C PRO A 168 13.99 -12.99 -15.23
N GLY A 169 14.91 -12.63 -14.34
CA GLY A 169 14.62 -11.78 -13.18
C GLY A 169 14.39 -10.33 -13.55
N ARG A 170 13.52 -9.64 -12.83
CA ARG A 170 13.26 -8.21 -13.04
C ARG A 170 14.35 -7.36 -12.37
N ILE A 171 14.71 -6.26 -13.03
CA ILE A 171 15.51 -5.16 -12.49
C ILE A 171 14.64 -4.00 -12.04
#